data_AF-A0A6P0X6V5-F1
#
_entry.id   AF-A0A6P0X6V5-F1
#
_cell.length_a   1.000
_cell.length_b   1.000
_cell.length_c   1.000
_cell.angle_alpha   90.00
_cell.angle_beta   90.00
_cell.angle_gamma   90.00
#
_symmetry.space_group_name_H-M   'P 1'
#
loop_
_entity.id
_entity.type
_entity.pdbx_description
1 polymer ?
#
loop_
_entity_poly.entity_id
_entity_poly.type
_entity_poly.pdbx_seq_one_letter_code
_entity_poly.pdbx_strand_id
1 'polypeptide(L)'
;MSKDALGWRKKFGVLAPSTNTIVQPDFHSMEVPGVTSHMARIHILDQDLSNDQAMLRLLDQIRDEILRAIDRVKTAEVDYLVMGMSAETFWGGLEGSKAFVKRIEDYSGLKLATGSRSCMTALDHFKVKNVGVITPYQ
;
A
#
# COMPACT_ATOMS: atom_id res chain seq x y z
N MET A 1 -26.76 5.82 6.78
CA MET A 1 -26.06 4.56 7.12
C MET A 1 -25.72 4.60 8.60
N SER A 2 -25.96 3.52 9.35
CA SER A 2 -25.48 3.42 10.73
C SER A 2 -23.95 3.49 10.73
N LYS A 3 -23.37 4.20 11.70
CA LYS A 3 -21.90 4.24 11.85
C LYS A 3 -21.38 2.85 12.17
N ASP A 4 -20.25 2.47 11.56
CA ASP A 4 -19.53 1.24 11.86
C ASP A 4 -19.21 1.15 13.37
N ALA A 5 -19.32 -0.03 13.97
CA ALA A 5 -19.20 -0.20 15.42
C ALA A 5 -17.79 0.14 15.94
N LEU A 6 -16.75 -0.18 15.17
CA LEU A 6 -15.34 0.03 15.57
C LEU A 6 -14.67 1.09 14.70
N GLY A 7 -14.99 1.14 13.41
CA GLY A 7 -14.44 2.10 12.44
C GLY A 7 -15.25 3.40 12.33
N TRP A 8 -15.89 3.87 13.40
CA TRP A 8 -16.84 4.99 13.37
C TRP A 8 -16.22 6.35 12.95
N ARG A 9 -14.90 6.48 12.96
CA ARG A 9 -14.17 7.66 12.42
C ARG A 9 -13.70 7.39 10.99
N LYS A 10 -12.96 6.30 10.79
CA LYS A 10 -12.39 5.90 9.50
C LYS A 10 -12.09 4.42 9.40
N LYS A 11 -12.21 3.87 8.19
CA LYS A 11 -11.75 2.52 7.82
C LYS A 11 -10.67 2.60 6.75
N PHE A 12 -9.50 2.03 7.00
CA PHE A 12 -8.41 1.96 6.04
C PHE A 12 -8.36 0.59 5.37
N GLY A 13 -8.31 0.56 4.03
CA GLY A 13 -7.96 -0.63 3.28
C GLY A 13 -6.46 -0.72 3.12
N VAL A 14 -5.82 -1.67 3.80
CA VAL A 14 -4.36 -1.83 3.81
C VAL A 14 -3.98 -2.96 2.85
N LEU A 15 -3.22 -2.63 1.81
CA LEU A 15 -2.80 -3.55 0.76
C LEU A 15 -1.36 -3.97 1.05
N ALA A 16 -1.08 -5.26 1.18
CA ALA A 16 0.31 -5.73 1.26
C ALA A 16 0.49 -7.11 0.61
N PRO A 17 1.73 -7.52 0.29
CA PRO A 17 2.02 -8.83 -0.30
C PRO A 17 1.49 -9.95 0.57
N SER A 18 1.02 -11.05 -0.05
CA SER A 18 0.50 -12.20 0.69
C SER A 18 1.51 -12.83 1.64
N THR A 19 2.80 -12.67 1.35
CA THR A 19 3.93 -13.13 2.17
C THR A 19 4.27 -12.19 3.34
N ASN A 20 3.74 -10.97 3.37
CA ASN A 20 4.06 -10.02 4.43
C ASN A 20 3.35 -10.41 5.74
N THR A 21 4.13 -10.42 6.82
CA THR A 21 3.68 -10.73 8.19
C THR A 21 3.86 -9.57 9.17
N ILE A 22 4.32 -8.40 8.71
CA ILE A 22 4.71 -7.27 9.56
C ILE A 22 3.66 -6.17 9.55
N VAL A 23 3.16 -5.79 8.36
CA VAL A 23 2.26 -4.64 8.19
C VAL A 23 1.00 -4.78 9.03
N GLN A 24 0.38 -5.97 9.04
CA GLN A 24 -0.88 -6.16 9.77
C GLN A 24 -0.69 -6.05 11.30
N PRO A 25 0.27 -6.73 11.96
CA PRO A 25 0.57 -6.50 13.37
C PRO A 25 0.95 -5.06 13.72
N ASP A 26 1.78 -4.41 12.89
CA ASP A 26 2.20 -3.01 13.14
C ASP A 26 0.99 -2.07 13.13
N PHE A 27 0.11 -2.17 12.14
CA PHE A 27 -1.11 -1.38 12.08
C PHE A 27 -2.01 -1.60 13.30
N HIS A 28 -2.11 -2.84 13.78
CA HIS A 28 -2.87 -3.14 15.01
C HIS A 28 -2.22 -2.51 16.24
N SER A 29 -0.90 -2.55 16.36
CA SER A 29 -0.17 -1.94 17.49
C SER A 29 -0.26 -0.41 17.53
N MET A 30 -0.50 0.23 16.38
CA MET A 30 -0.59 1.67 16.20
C MET A 30 -2.04 2.16 16.08
N GLU A 31 -3.01 1.37 16.53
CA GLU A 31 -4.43 1.69 16.41
C GLU A 31 -4.80 3.03 17.06
N VAL A 32 -5.68 3.76 16.39
CA VAL A 32 -6.25 5.01 16.89
C VAL A 32 -7.73 4.76 17.18
N PRO A 33 -8.27 5.14 18.36
CA PRO A 33 -9.66 4.87 18.70
C PRO A 33 -10.63 5.36 17.63
N GLY A 34 -11.49 4.46 17.15
CA GLY A 34 -12.47 4.72 16.09
C GLY A 34 -11.94 4.57 14.66
N VAL A 35 -10.67 4.20 14.48
CA VAL A 35 -10.04 3.97 13.19
C VAL A 35 -9.63 2.50 13.09
N THR A 36 -10.15 1.78 12.09
CA THR A 36 -9.81 0.37 11.86
C THR A 36 -9.00 0.19 10.58
N SER A 37 -8.15 -0.83 10.56
CA SER A 37 -7.41 -1.26 9.37
C SER A 37 -7.92 -2.62 8.90
N HIS A 38 -8.17 -2.73 7.59
CA HIS A 38 -8.69 -3.93 6.94
C HIS A 38 -7.68 -4.37 5.90
N MET A 39 -6.96 -5.45 6.20
CA MET A 39 -5.89 -5.96 5.36
C MET A 39 -6.46 -6.73 4.15
N ALA A 40 -6.00 -6.40 2.95
CA ALA A 40 -6.19 -7.21 1.75
C ALA A 40 -4.84 -7.61 1.16
N ARG A 41 -4.69 -8.92 0.90
CA ARG A 41 -3.45 -9.50 0.43
C ARG A 41 -3.37 -9.41 -1.09
N ILE A 42 -2.27 -8.85 -1.58
CA ILE A 42 -1.83 -8.92 -2.97
C ILE A 42 -1.21 -10.30 -3.15
N HIS A 43 -1.85 -11.18 -3.90
CA HIS A 43 -1.37 -12.55 -4.03
C HIS A 43 -0.14 -12.61 -4.93
N ILE A 44 0.94 -13.21 -4.42
CA ILE A 44 2.17 -13.41 -5.18
C ILE A 44 2.23 -14.90 -5.57
N LEU A 45 1.86 -15.22 -6.81
CA LEU A 45 1.76 -16.61 -7.31
C LEU A 45 3.13 -17.24 -7.59
N ASP A 46 4.04 -16.47 -8.18
CA ASP A 46 5.37 -16.89 -8.59
C ASP A 46 6.38 -15.81 -8.18
N GLN A 47 7.58 -16.20 -7.80
CA GLN A 47 8.69 -15.28 -7.50
C GLN A 47 9.90 -15.58 -8.39
N ASP A 48 9.65 -16.17 -9.56
CA ASP A 48 10.70 -16.41 -10.56
C ASP A 48 11.29 -15.08 -11.06
N LEU A 49 12.52 -14.83 -10.61
CA LEU A 49 13.36 -13.71 -11.01
C LEU A 49 14.56 -14.20 -11.85
N SER A 50 14.47 -15.39 -12.44
CA SER A 50 15.58 -16.01 -13.18
C SER A 50 16.03 -15.25 -14.42
N ASN A 51 15.15 -14.42 -15.00
CA ASN A 51 15.44 -13.61 -16.18
C ASN A 51 14.48 -12.41 -16.31
N ASP A 52 14.84 -11.46 -17.18
CA ASP A 52 14.08 -10.22 -17.40
C ASP A 52 12.61 -10.46 -17.80
N GLN A 53 12.34 -11.48 -18.62
CA GLN A 53 10.95 -11.78 -19.02
C GLN A 53 10.13 -12.33 -17.86
N ALA A 54 10.72 -13.16 -16.99
CA ALA A 54 10.07 -13.66 -15.79
C ALA A 54 9.76 -12.51 -14.82
N MET A 55 10.70 -11.58 -14.65
CA MET A 55 10.49 -10.36 -13.87
C MET A 55 9.34 -9.50 -14.42
N LEU A 56 9.28 -9.27 -15.74
CA LEU A 56 8.18 -8.50 -16.34
C LEU A 56 6.81 -9.17 -16.14
N ARG A 57 6.73 -10.49 -16.31
CA ARG A 57 5.48 -11.24 -16.04
C ARG A 57 5.04 -11.13 -14.58
N LEU A 58 6.00 -11.21 -13.65
CA LEU A 58 5.73 -11.04 -12.23
C LEU A 58 5.16 -9.65 -11.93
N LEU A 59 5.73 -8.59 -12.51
CA LEU A 59 5.24 -7.22 -12.33
C LEU A 59 3.81 -7.05 -12.85
N ASP A 60 3.50 -7.54 -14.04
CA ASP A 60 2.15 -7.45 -14.59
C ASP A 60 1.14 -8.25 -13.76
N GLN A 61 1.52 -9.44 -13.29
CA GLN A 61 0.70 -10.23 -12.36
C GLN A 61 0.44 -9.48 -11.05
N ILE A 62 1.46 -8.84 -10.46
CA ILE A 62 1.32 -8.05 -9.22
C ILE A 62 0.35 -6.89 -9.44
N ARG A 63 0.45 -6.19 -10.57
CA ARG A 63 -0.45 -5.08 -10.90
C ARG A 63 -1.91 -5.51 -10.97
N ASP A 64 -2.18 -6.64 -11.61
CA ASP A 64 -3.54 -7.21 -11.67
C ASP A 64 -4.03 -7.64 -10.28
N GLU A 65 -3.17 -8.26 -9.48
CA GLU A 65 -3.51 -8.67 -8.11
C GLU A 65 -3.72 -7.49 -7.16
N ILE A 66 -3.07 -6.35 -7.38
CA ILE A 66 -3.36 -5.10 -6.65
C ILE A 66 -4.80 -4.66 -6.90
N LEU A 67 -5.26 -4.66 -8.16
CA LEU A 67 -6.64 -4.27 -8.49
C LEU A 67 -7.65 -5.23 -7.86
N ARG A 68 -7.37 -6.54 -7.90
CA ARG A 68 -8.20 -7.56 -7.24
C ARG A 68 -8.23 -7.39 -5.72
N ALA A 69 -7.11 -7.06 -5.09
CA ALA A 69 -7.05 -6.78 -3.65
C ALA A 69 -7.86 -5.53 -3.28
N ILE A 70 -7.83 -4.49 -4.13
CA ILE A 70 -8.66 -3.29 -3.98
C ILE A 70 -10.14 -3.64 -4.05
N ASP A 71 -10.57 -4.42 -5.05
CA ASP A 71 -11.97 -4.80 -5.20
C ASP A 71 -12.47 -5.56 -3.97
N ARG A 72 -11.65 -6.48 -3.44
CA ARG A 72 -11.96 -7.21 -2.20
C ARG A 72 -12.07 -6.29 -0.98
N VAL A 73 -11.12 -5.38 -0.76
CA VAL A 73 -11.14 -4.53 0.44
C VAL A 73 -12.25 -3.48 0.39
N LYS A 74 -12.62 -3.02 -0.81
CA LYS A 74 -13.71 -2.06 -1.00
C LYS A 74 -15.07 -2.60 -0.60
N THR A 75 -15.28 -3.92 -0.58
CA THR A 75 -16.55 -4.49 -0.08
C THR A 75 -16.76 -4.25 1.41
N ALA A 76 -15.70 -3.94 2.16
CA ALA A 76 -15.78 -3.50 3.56
C ALA A 76 -16.10 -2.00 3.70
N GLU A 77 -16.40 -1.31 2.59
CA GLU A 77 -16.72 0.13 2.53
C GLU A 77 -15.63 0.99 3.20
N VAL A 78 -14.36 0.70 2.89
CA VAL A 78 -13.23 1.47 3.39
C VAL A 78 -13.21 2.90 2.83
N ASP A 79 -12.70 3.84 3.62
CA ASP A 79 -12.66 5.27 3.30
C ASP A 79 -11.40 5.70 2.54
N TYR A 80 -10.31 4.94 2.66
CA TYR A 80 -8.98 5.33 2.22
C TYR A 80 -8.11 4.10 2.04
N LEU A 81 -7.19 4.12 1.06
CA LEU A 81 -6.28 3.01 0.79
C LEU A 81 -4.87 3.31 1.30
N VAL A 82 -4.19 2.27 1.78
CA VAL A 82 -2.78 2.33 2.19
C VAL A 82 -2.01 1.22 1.49
N MET A 83 -0.97 1.60 0.75
CA MET A 83 -0.06 0.67 0.10
C MET A 83 1.10 0.30 1.03
N GLY A 84 1.03 -0.89 1.61
CA GLY A 84 2.06 -1.53 2.44
C GLY A 84 3.14 -2.30 1.65
N MET A 85 3.33 -1.95 0.37
CA MET A 85 4.36 -2.52 -0.51
C MET A 85 5.20 -1.42 -1.14
N SER A 86 6.53 -1.57 -1.11
CA SER A 86 7.46 -0.57 -1.63
C SER A 86 7.74 -0.73 -3.13
N ALA A 87 7.84 -1.95 -3.65
CA ALA A 87 8.47 -2.21 -4.96
C ALA A 87 7.81 -1.50 -6.16
N GLU A 88 6.47 -1.46 -6.26
CA GLU A 88 5.78 -0.73 -7.35
C GLU A 88 5.87 0.79 -7.21
N THR A 89 6.20 1.32 -6.02
CA THR A 89 6.27 2.78 -5.78
C THR A 89 7.63 3.39 -6.17
N PHE A 90 8.64 2.55 -6.45
CA PHE A 90 9.96 2.97 -6.90
C PHE A 90 10.17 2.80 -8.41
N TRP A 91 9.37 1.97 -9.07
CA TRP A 91 9.52 1.71 -10.51
C TRP A 91 9.14 2.95 -11.33
N GLY A 92 10.04 3.40 -12.20
CA GLY A 92 9.89 4.65 -12.97
C GLY A 92 10.17 5.92 -12.15
N GLY A 93 10.78 5.81 -10.97
CA GLY A 93 11.16 6.95 -10.13
C GLY A 93 9.95 7.74 -9.62
N LEU A 94 10.15 9.04 -9.36
CA LEU A 94 9.11 9.92 -8.81
C LEU A 94 7.86 9.98 -9.71
N GLU A 95 8.05 10.08 -11.02
CA GLU A 95 6.94 10.18 -11.97
C GLU A 95 6.18 8.86 -12.10
N GLY A 96 6.88 7.71 -12.08
CA GLY A 96 6.24 6.39 -12.00
C GLY A 96 5.38 6.24 -10.74
N SER A 97 5.89 6.70 -9.59
CA SER A 97 5.15 6.71 -8.32
C SER A 97 3.86 7.55 -8.40
N LYS A 98 3.93 8.76 -8.98
CA LYS A 98 2.76 9.63 -9.18
C LYS A 98 1.74 9.02 -10.12
N ALA A 99 2.18 8.45 -11.23
CA ALA A 99 1.31 7.79 -12.20
C ALA A 99 0.61 6.57 -11.58
N PHE A 100 1.34 5.78 -10.77
CA PHE A 100 0.79 4.66 -10.03
C PHE A 100 -0.31 5.11 -9.06
N VAL A 101 -0.03 6.10 -8.22
CA VAL A 101 -1.02 6.65 -7.27
C VAL A 101 -2.26 7.09 -8.04
N LYS A 102 -2.09 7.91 -9.08
CA LYS A 102 -3.21 8.39 -9.90
C LYS A 102 -4.04 7.25 -10.47
N ARG A 103 -3.41 6.22 -11.04
CA ARG A 103 -4.10 5.04 -11.59
C ARG A 103 -4.96 4.33 -10.55
N ILE A 104 -4.42 4.14 -9.34
CA ILE A 104 -5.15 3.48 -8.25
C ILE A 104 -6.28 4.36 -7.73
N GLU A 105 -6.07 5.67 -7.60
CA GLU A 105 -7.12 6.59 -7.17
C GLU A 105 -8.24 6.68 -8.21
N ASP A 106 -7.91 6.72 -9.51
CA ASP A 106 -8.87 6.72 -10.61
C ASP A 106 -9.68 5.39 -10.64
N TYR A 107 -9.02 4.24 -10.46
CA TYR A 107 -9.69 2.93 -10.45
C TYR A 107 -10.58 2.74 -9.22
N SER A 108 -10.06 3.06 -8.04
CA SER A 108 -10.73 2.76 -6.78
C SER A 108 -11.77 3.81 -6.40
N GLY A 109 -11.63 5.05 -6.88
CA GLY A 109 -12.37 6.21 -6.39
C GLY A 109 -11.97 6.65 -4.97
N LEU A 110 -10.93 6.05 -4.39
CA LEU A 110 -10.42 6.32 -3.06
C LEU A 110 -9.01 6.89 -3.15
N LYS A 111 -8.66 7.76 -2.20
CA LYS A 111 -7.30 8.28 -2.09
C LYS A 111 -6.33 7.20 -1.59
N LEU A 112 -5.06 7.30 -2.00
CA LEU A 112 -4.01 6.33 -1.68
C LEU A 112 -2.83 6.97 -0.94
N ALA A 113 -2.43 6.34 0.17
CA ALA A 113 -1.14 6.59 0.83
C ALA A 113 -0.12 5.52 0.42
N THR A 114 1.13 5.93 0.25
CA THR A 114 2.27 5.08 -0.09
C THR A 114 3.43 5.38 0.85
N GLY A 115 4.24 4.38 1.20
CA GLY A 115 5.40 4.57 2.09
C GLY A 115 6.33 5.72 1.68
N SER A 116 6.69 5.81 0.39
CA SER A 116 7.57 6.88 -0.14
C SER A 116 7.00 8.29 0.10
N ARG A 117 5.75 8.53 -0.29
CA ARG A 117 5.06 9.82 -0.07
C ARG A 117 4.88 10.14 1.41
N SER A 118 4.60 9.15 2.24
CA SER A 118 4.48 9.31 3.69
C SER A 118 5.82 9.72 4.31
N CYS A 119 6.94 9.10 3.92
CA CYS A 119 8.28 9.49 4.34
C CYS A 119 8.58 10.93 3.93
N MET A 120 8.36 11.30 2.67
CA MET A 120 8.57 12.68 2.21
C MET A 120 7.74 13.69 3.01
N THR A 121 6.44 13.40 3.20
CA THR A 121 5.54 14.26 3.99
C THR A 121 6.04 14.45 5.41
N ALA A 122 6.53 13.39 6.05
CA ALA A 122 7.09 13.46 7.40
C ALA A 122 8.39 14.28 7.43
N LEU A 123 9.33 14.01 6.53
CA LEU A 123 10.61 14.73 6.46
C LEU A 123 10.41 16.23 6.25
N ASP A 124 9.49 16.61 5.34
CA ASP A 124 9.14 18.01 5.08
C ASP A 124 8.49 18.65 6.31
N HIS A 125 7.56 17.96 6.96
CA HIS A 125 6.87 18.45 8.16
C HIS A 125 7.84 18.72 9.32
N PHE A 126 8.78 17.81 9.54
CA PHE A 126 9.80 17.94 10.58
C PHE A 126 11.03 18.76 10.14
N LYS A 127 11.06 19.27 8.90
CA LYS A 127 12.17 20.06 8.32
C LYS A 127 13.52 19.34 8.44
N VAL A 128 13.51 18.03 8.24
CA VAL A 128 14.70 17.18 8.36
C VAL A 128 15.69 17.51 7.26
N LYS A 129 16.96 17.71 7.62
CA LYS A 129 18.06 18.01 6.66
C LYS A 129 19.03 16.86 6.45
N ASN A 130 19.11 15.94 7.41
CA ASN A 130 20.02 14.79 7.40
C ASN A 130 19.22 13.52 7.65
N VAL A 131 19.41 12.50 6.81
CA VAL A 131 18.68 11.23 6.87
C VAL A 131 19.68 10.08 6.94
N GLY A 132 19.50 9.20 7.93
CA GLY A 132 20.13 7.88 7.96
C GLY A 132 19.14 6.83 7.46
N VAL A 133 19.59 5.91 6.61
CA VAL A 133 18.73 4.88 6.01
C VAL A 133 19.20 3.50 6.47
N ILE A 134 18.27 2.71 7.01
CA ILE A 134 18.46 1.29 7.30
C ILE A 134 17.40 0.55 6.50
N THR A 135 17.82 -0.40 5.68
CA THR A 135 16.93 -1.14 4.78
C THR A 135 17.36 -2.60 4.71
N PRO A 136 16.40 -3.56 4.64
CA PRO A 136 16.74 -4.97 4.40
C PRO A 136 17.08 -5.26 2.94
N TYR A 137 16.88 -4.30 2.02
CA TYR A 137 17.23 -4.43 0.61
C TYR A 137 18.76 -4.38 0.42
N GLN A 138 19.24 -5.14 -0.57
CA GLN A 138 20.65 -5.17 -0.98
C GLN A 138 20.95 -4.11 -2.03
#